data_AF-A0A930HA23-F1
#
_entry.id   AF-A0A930HA23-F1
#
_cell.length_a   1.000
_cell.length_b   1.000
_cell.length_c   1.000
_cell.angle_alpha   90.00
_cell.angle_beta   90.00
_cell.angle_gamma   90.00
#
_symmetry.space_group_name_H-M   'P 1'
#
loop_
_entity.id
_entity.type
_entity.pdbx_description
1 polymer ?
#
loop_
_entity_poly.entity_id
_entity_poly.type
_entity_poly.pdbx_seq_one_letter_code
_entity_poly.pdbx_strand_id
1 'polypeptide(L)'
;MNDDEELFAPRDADFGPQEPGLDDLSEDDELSDEDLEITAENVDQFADDSVRLYLREIGKIPLLSNEEETDLAYRIVKGEKKAKDKMVEANMRLVVSIAKRYSGRGLDFLDLIQEGNTGLLRAVEKFDPDKGFKFSTYATWWIRQAITR
;
A
#
# COMPACT_ATOMS: atom_id res chain seq x y z
N MET A 1 48.87 2.89 18.19
CA MET A 1 48.95 4.12 17.36
C MET A 1 49.28 3.65 15.95
N ASN A 2 48.33 3.40 15.07
CA ASN A 2 46.94 3.84 15.05
C ASN A 2 46.02 2.68 14.67
N ASP A 3 44.89 2.66 15.35
CA ASP A 3 43.77 1.76 15.12
C ASP A 3 43.08 2.19 13.82
N ASP A 4 43.30 1.44 12.75
CA ASP A 4 42.47 1.49 11.54
C ASP A 4 41.16 0.73 11.84
N GLU A 5 40.34 1.36 12.67
CA GLU A 5 38.94 0.99 12.88
C GLU A 5 38.15 1.65 11.73
N GLU A 6 38.30 1.09 10.52
CA GLU A 6 37.43 1.42 9.40
C GLU A 6 35.99 1.16 9.83
N LEU A 7 35.20 2.23 9.86
CA LEU A 7 33.79 2.25 10.18
C LEU A 7 33.04 1.21 9.33
N PHE A 8 32.77 0.04 9.91
CA PHE A 8 31.67 -0.80 9.48
C PHE A 8 30.36 -0.09 9.88
N ALA A 9 29.95 0.90 9.09
CA ALA A 9 28.55 1.26 9.04
C ALA A 9 27.78 -0.01 8.61
N PRO A 10 26.74 -0.44 9.35
CA PRO A 10 25.92 -1.56 8.92
C PRO A 10 25.39 -1.25 7.52
N ARG A 11 25.55 -2.21 6.59
CA ARG A 11 25.10 -2.08 5.19
C ARG A 11 23.58 -1.93 5.03
N ASP A 12 22.84 -1.98 6.13
CA ASP A 12 21.38 -1.95 6.21
C ASP A 12 20.85 -0.68 6.88
N ALA A 13 21.58 0.44 6.81
CA ALA A 13 20.97 1.74 7.06
C ALA A 13 19.94 2.01 5.95
N ASP A 14 18.72 1.51 6.14
CA ASP A 14 17.55 1.82 5.34
C ASP A 14 17.27 3.32 5.47
N PHE A 15 17.93 4.13 4.65
CA PHE A 15 17.66 5.56 4.47
C PHE A 15 16.31 5.83 3.76
N GLY A 16 15.42 4.83 3.74
CA GLY A 16 14.03 5.01 3.38
C GLY A 16 13.31 5.99 4.32
N PRO A 17 12.08 6.43 3.96
CA PRO A 17 11.27 7.19 4.89
C PRO A 17 11.13 6.39 6.19
N GLN A 18 11.33 7.06 7.33
CA GLN A 18 11.09 6.43 8.63
C GLN A 18 9.65 5.94 8.69
N GLU A 19 9.43 4.75 9.26
CA GLU A 19 8.09 4.23 9.51
C GLU A 19 7.26 5.27 10.28
N PRO A 20 5.95 5.42 9.93
CA PRO A 20 5.08 6.30 10.69
C PRO A 20 5.04 5.86 12.15
N GLY A 21 5.08 6.83 13.06
CA GLY A 21 4.72 6.57 14.44
C GLY A 21 3.26 6.14 14.52
N LEU A 22 2.89 5.44 15.60
CA LEU A 22 1.48 5.12 15.88
C LEU A 22 0.60 6.38 15.89
N ASP A 23 1.14 7.50 16.38
CA ASP A 23 0.46 8.79 16.41
C ASP A 23 0.26 9.43 15.02
N ASP A 24 1.02 8.98 14.01
CA ASP A 24 0.89 9.43 12.61
C ASP A 24 -0.20 8.66 11.84
N LEU A 25 -0.68 7.55 12.41
CA LEU A 25 -1.75 6.72 11.85
C LEU A 25 -3.09 7.18 12.44
N SER A 26 -3.65 8.27 11.90
CA SER A 26 -4.92 8.83 12.38
C SER A 26 -6.14 8.00 11.97
N GLU A 27 -7.14 7.86 12.85
CA GLU A 27 -8.44 7.22 12.53
C GLU A 27 -9.20 7.99 11.43
N ASP A 28 -8.98 9.30 11.31
CA ASP A 28 -9.57 10.17 10.27
C ASP A 28 -9.12 9.78 8.85
N ASP A 29 -8.09 8.94 8.73
CA ASP A 29 -7.59 8.41 7.47
C ASP A 29 -8.12 7.01 7.11
N GLU A 30 -8.93 6.37 7.98
CA GLU A 30 -9.64 5.15 7.61
C GLU A 30 -10.60 5.45 6.45
N LEU A 31 -10.34 4.79 5.31
CA LEU A 31 -11.23 4.85 4.14
C LEU A 31 -12.46 3.99 4.41
N SER A 32 -13.64 4.52 4.09
CA SER A 32 -14.88 3.77 4.20
C SER A 32 -14.96 2.65 3.15
N ASP A 33 -15.79 1.65 3.37
CA ASP A 33 -16.04 0.60 2.36
C ASP A 33 -16.56 1.19 1.04
N GLU A 34 -17.32 2.29 1.12
CA GLU A 34 -17.81 3.05 -0.03
C GLU A 34 -16.66 3.72 -0.81
N ASP A 35 -15.64 4.23 -0.10
CA ASP A 35 -14.43 4.77 -0.74
C ASP A 35 -13.62 3.68 -1.47
N LEU A 36 -13.69 2.44 -0.99
CA LEU A 36 -13.04 1.27 -1.58
C LEU A 36 -13.87 0.62 -2.70
N GLU A 37 -15.12 1.05 -2.89
CA GLU A 37 -16.04 0.47 -3.86
C GLU A 37 -15.81 1.02 -5.27
N ILE A 38 -15.14 0.21 -6.10
CA ILE A 38 -15.00 0.47 -7.53
C ILE A 38 -16.24 -0.10 -8.22
N THR A 39 -17.28 0.73 -8.35
CA THR A 39 -18.51 0.37 -9.06
C THR A 39 -18.35 0.58 -10.57
N ALA A 40 -19.12 -0.15 -11.38
CA ALA A 40 -19.15 0.05 -12.83
C ALA A 40 -19.49 1.51 -13.20
N GLU A 41 -20.37 2.14 -12.42
CA GLU A 41 -20.77 3.55 -12.60
C GLU A 41 -19.62 4.54 -12.34
N ASN A 42 -18.72 4.22 -11.41
CA ASN A 42 -17.54 5.03 -11.12
C ASN A 42 -16.39 4.78 -12.11
N VAL A 43 -16.33 3.59 -12.72
CA VAL A 43 -15.32 3.24 -13.74
C VAL A 43 -15.56 4.00 -15.05
N ASP A 44 -16.82 4.23 -15.42
CA ASP A 44 -17.18 4.96 -16.65
C ASP A 44 -16.80 6.46 -16.61
N GLN A 45 -16.55 7.02 -15.43
CA GLN A 45 -16.10 8.40 -15.26
C GLN A 45 -14.67 8.64 -15.80
N PHE A 46 -13.86 7.57 -15.92
CA PHE A 46 -12.53 7.66 -16.51
C PHE A 46 -12.64 7.62 -18.03
N ALA A 47 -12.03 8.58 -18.74
CA ALA A 47 -12.08 8.64 -20.20
C ALA A 47 -11.09 7.66 -20.89
N ASP A 48 -10.11 7.14 -20.15
CA ASP A 48 -9.05 6.27 -20.66
C ASP A 48 -9.42 4.78 -20.53
N ASP A 49 -9.42 4.07 -21.66
CA ASP A 49 -9.70 2.64 -21.74
C ASP A 49 -8.70 1.77 -20.96
N SER A 50 -7.44 2.22 -20.83
CA SER A 50 -6.41 1.50 -20.07
C SER A 50 -6.67 1.53 -18.56
N VAL A 51 -7.10 2.68 -18.04
CA VAL A 51 -7.57 2.84 -16.65
C VAL A 51 -8.77 1.93 -16.41
N ARG A 52 -9.76 1.95 -17.30
CA ARG A 52 -10.97 1.12 -17.18
C ARG A 52 -10.64 -0.37 -17.13
N LEU A 53 -9.74 -0.82 -18.01
CA LEU A 53 -9.29 -2.21 -18.03
C LEU A 53 -8.63 -2.60 -16.70
N TYR A 54 -7.74 -1.76 -16.18
CA TYR A 54 -7.08 -1.99 -14.90
C TYR A 54 -8.08 -2.10 -13.75
N LEU A 55 -9.00 -1.14 -13.63
CA LEU A 55 -10.03 -1.12 -12.58
C LEU A 55 -10.91 -2.37 -12.61
N ARG A 56 -11.26 -2.84 -13.82
CA ARG A 56 -12.01 -4.07 -14.00
C ARG A 56 -11.24 -5.32 -13.58
N GLU A 57 -9.93 -5.40 -13.85
CA GLU A 57 -9.13 -6.55 -13.44
C GLU A 57 -9.00 -6.64 -11.92
N ILE A 58 -8.65 -5.54 -11.25
CA ILE A 58 -8.54 -5.53 -9.78
C ILE A 58 -9.89 -5.72 -9.08
N GLY A 59 -10.98 -5.30 -9.73
CA GLY A 59 -12.34 -5.48 -9.21
C GLY A 59 -12.80 -6.95 -9.18
N LYS A 60 -12.15 -7.85 -9.92
CA LYS A 60 -12.42 -9.30 -9.86
C LYS A 60 -11.78 -9.97 -8.65
N ILE A 61 -10.81 -9.33 -8.02
CA ILE A 61 -10.06 -9.86 -6.89
C ILE A 61 -10.93 -9.72 -5.63
N PRO A 62 -11.23 -10.81 -4.91
CA PRO A 62 -12.04 -10.73 -3.70
C PRO A 62 -11.31 -9.97 -2.61
N LEU A 63 -12.06 -9.18 -1.83
CA LEU A 63 -11.55 -8.54 -0.62
C LEU A 63 -11.23 -9.61 0.44
N LEU A 64 -10.22 -9.34 1.26
CA LEU A 64 -9.86 -10.20 2.38
C LEU A 64 -10.80 -9.94 3.55
N SER A 65 -11.18 -11.01 4.24
CA SER A 65 -11.70 -10.89 5.60
C SER A 65 -10.59 -10.57 6.61
N ASN A 66 -10.94 -10.06 7.79
CA ASN A 66 -9.98 -9.77 8.85
C ASN A 66 -9.15 -11.00 9.26
N GLU A 67 -9.77 -12.19 9.26
CA GLU A 67 -9.07 -13.45 9.57
C GLU A 67 -8.05 -13.82 8.48
N GLU A 68 -8.42 -13.65 7.20
CA GLU A 68 -7.50 -13.90 6.08
C GLU A 68 -6.35 -12.89 6.05
N GLU A 69 -6.62 -11.62 6.34
CA GLU A 69 -5.59 -10.58 6.46
C GLU A 69 -4.55 -10.98 7.51
N THR A 70 -5.03 -11.42 8.68
CA THR A 70 -4.17 -11.86 9.79
C THR A 70 -3.35 -13.10 9.41
N ASP A 71 -3.97 -14.13 8.80
CA ASP A 71 -3.25 -15.33 8.34
C ASP A 71 -2.16 -14.99 7.33
N LEU A 72 -2.49 -14.16 6.34
CA LEU A 72 -1.54 -13.74 5.31
C LEU A 72 -0.38 -12.95 5.92
N ALA A 73 -0.64 -12.03 6.84
CA ALA A 73 0.39 -11.27 7.53
C ALA A 73 1.40 -12.19 8.25
N TYR A 74 0.92 -13.17 9.03
CA TYR A 74 1.82 -14.11 9.71
C TYR A 74 2.61 -15.00 8.74
N ARG A 75 2.04 -15.34 7.57
CA ARG A 75 2.73 -16.11 6.53
C ARG A 75 3.77 -15.27 5.79
N ILE A 76 3.52 -13.99 5.59
CA ILE A 76 4.47 -13.03 5.02
C ILE A 76 5.68 -12.88 5.95
N VAL A 77 5.47 -12.76 7.26
CA VAL A 77 6.57 -12.71 8.26
C VAL A 77 7.44 -13.97 8.19
N LYS A 78 6.85 -15.13 7.85
CA LYS A 78 7.58 -16.39 7.62
C LYS A 78 8.28 -16.48 6.25
N GLY A 79 8.20 -15.42 5.44
CA GLY A 79 8.84 -15.33 4.12
C GLY A 79 8.04 -15.95 2.97
N GLU A 80 6.74 -16.22 3.15
CA GLU A 80 5.94 -16.83 2.09
C GLU A 80 5.57 -15.83 0.99
N LYS A 81 6.27 -15.91 -0.14
CA LYS A 81 6.05 -15.03 -1.30
C LYS A 81 4.60 -15.03 -1.81
N LYS A 82 3.94 -16.19 -1.86
CA LYS A 82 2.55 -16.29 -2.32
C LYS A 82 1.57 -15.53 -1.42
N ALA A 83 1.84 -15.50 -0.11
CA ALA A 83 1.02 -14.74 0.82
C ALA A 83 1.19 -13.23 0.59
N LYS A 84 2.42 -12.79 0.32
CA LYS A 84 2.74 -11.41 -0.07
C LYS A 84 1.99 -10.99 -1.32
N ASP A 85 2.09 -11.79 -2.38
CA ASP A 85 1.44 -11.50 -3.67
C ASP A 85 -0.09 -11.39 -3.49
N LYS A 86 -0.71 -12.33 -2.75
CA LYS A 86 -2.15 -12.30 -2.44
C LYS A 86 -2.56 -11.07 -1.62
N MET A 87 -1.74 -10.68 -0.64
CA MET A 87 -1.98 -9.49 0.20
C MET A 87 -1.94 -8.21 -0.63
N VAL A 88 -0.96 -8.07 -1.53
CA VAL A 88 -0.86 -6.93 -2.45
C VAL A 88 -2.06 -6.87 -3.38
N GLU A 89 -2.37 -7.98 -4.04
CA GLU A 89 -3.49 -8.09 -5.01
C GLU A 89 -4.84 -7.69 -4.40
N ALA A 90 -5.15 -8.19 -3.20
CA ALA A 90 -6.43 -7.88 -2.55
C ALA A 90 -6.55 -6.41 -2.10
N ASN A 91 -5.42 -5.72 -1.94
CA ASN A 91 -5.37 -4.32 -1.49
C ASN A 91 -5.17 -3.31 -2.63
N MET A 92 -5.16 -3.74 -3.91
CA MET A 92 -5.03 -2.80 -5.04
C MET A 92 -6.17 -1.76 -5.10
N ARG A 93 -7.36 -2.10 -4.60
CA ARG A 93 -8.50 -1.17 -4.53
C ARG A 93 -8.25 0.00 -3.58
N LEU A 94 -7.53 -0.24 -2.47
CA LEU A 94 -7.09 0.79 -1.53
C LEU A 94 -6.16 1.80 -2.20
N VAL A 95 -5.26 1.34 -3.06
CA VAL A 95 -4.35 2.24 -3.80
C VAL A 95 -5.14 3.17 -4.70
N VAL A 96 -6.11 2.64 -5.45
CA VAL A 96 -6.94 3.43 -6.36
C VAL A 96 -7.75 4.49 -5.62
N SER A 97 -8.37 4.14 -4.49
CA SER A 97 -9.18 5.08 -3.71
C SER A 97 -8.34 6.23 -3.14
N ILE A 98 -7.11 5.94 -2.68
CA ILE A 98 -6.16 6.97 -2.24
C ILE A 98 -5.70 7.81 -3.42
N ALA A 99 -5.24 7.20 -4.51
CA ALA A 99 -4.73 7.89 -5.70
C ALA A 99 -5.77 8.84 -6.32
N LYS A 100 -7.06 8.49 -6.25
CA LYS A 100 -8.16 9.32 -6.78
C LYS A 100 -8.16 10.72 -6.14
N ARG A 101 -7.81 10.83 -4.85
CA ARG A 101 -7.72 12.11 -4.12
C ARG A 101 -6.58 13.03 -4.60
N TYR A 102 -5.60 12.47 -5.32
CA TYR A 102 -4.45 13.18 -5.89
C TYR A 102 -4.59 13.44 -7.40
N SER A 103 -5.66 12.90 -8.03
CA SER A 103 -5.96 13.12 -9.44
C SER A 103 -6.26 14.60 -9.73
N GLY A 104 -6.08 15.02 -10.99
CA GLY A 104 -6.36 16.39 -11.43
C GLY A 104 -5.29 17.43 -11.04
N ARG A 105 -4.14 17.00 -10.49
CA ARG A 105 -2.99 17.86 -10.13
C ARG A 105 -1.87 17.86 -11.18
N GLY A 106 -2.14 17.37 -12.39
CA GLY A 106 -1.22 17.41 -13.53
C GLY A 106 -0.44 16.12 -13.81
N LEU A 107 -0.51 15.11 -12.93
CA LEU A 107 0.00 13.76 -13.20
C LEU A 107 -1.12 12.85 -13.71
N ASP A 108 -0.75 11.86 -14.53
CA ASP A 108 -1.68 10.84 -15.01
C ASP A 108 -2.13 9.95 -13.84
N PHE A 109 -3.39 9.51 -13.89
CA PHE A 109 -3.98 8.69 -12.85
C PHE A 109 -3.31 7.31 -12.75
N LEU A 110 -2.89 6.73 -13.89
CA LEU A 110 -2.11 5.50 -13.87
C LEU A 110 -0.77 5.67 -13.17
N ASP A 111 -0.08 6.79 -13.39
CA ASP A 111 1.20 7.06 -12.72
C ASP A 111 1.01 7.15 -11.19
N LEU A 112 -0.05 7.83 -10.73
CA LEU A 112 -0.39 7.88 -9.29
C LEU A 112 -0.68 6.49 -8.71
N ILE A 113 -1.38 5.63 -9.46
CA ILE A 113 -1.64 4.24 -9.05
C ILE A 113 -0.33 3.45 -8.98
N GLN A 114 0.58 3.63 -9.94
CA GLN A 114 1.85 2.90 -9.96
C GLN A 114 2.77 3.30 -8.80
N GLU A 115 2.85 4.59 -8.47
CA GLU A 115 3.56 5.07 -7.28
C GLU A 115 2.91 4.53 -6.00
N GLY A 116 1.58 4.60 -5.92
CA GLY A 116 0.83 4.04 -4.80
C GLY A 116 1.02 2.53 -4.61
N ASN A 117 1.06 1.75 -5.70
CA ASN A 117 1.35 0.32 -5.69
C ASN A 117 2.75 0.02 -5.14
N THR A 118 3.73 0.89 -5.41
CA THR A 118 5.08 0.81 -4.82
C THR A 118 5.04 1.06 -3.31
N GLY A 119 4.23 2.03 -2.87
CA GLY A 119 3.95 2.25 -1.45
C GLY A 119 3.29 1.04 -0.78
N LEU A 120 2.26 0.47 -1.40
CA LEU A 120 1.58 -0.74 -0.90
C LEU A 120 2.56 -1.91 -0.75
N LEU A 121 3.44 -2.14 -1.72
CA LEU A 121 4.42 -3.23 -1.65
C LEU A 121 5.32 -3.08 -0.41
N ARG A 122 5.79 -1.86 -0.12
CA ARG A 122 6.58 -1.57 1.09
C ARG A 122 5.77 -1.78 2.36
N ALA A 123 4.50 -1.39 2.36
CA ALA A 123 3.61 -1.64 3.50
C ALA A 123 3.50 -3.14 3.78
N VAL A 124 3.30 -3.97 2.76
CA VAL A 124 3.23 -5.43 2.93
C VAL A 124 4.55 -6.02 3.44
N GLU A 125 5.70 -5.49 2.99
CA GLU A 125 7.02 -5.95 3.46
C GLU A 125 7.31 -5.62 4.92
N LYS A 126 6.80 -4.48 5.40
CA LYS A 126 7.10 -3.94 6.73
C LYS A 126 5.96 -4.10 7.74
N PHE A 127 4.81 -4.64 7.32
CA PHE A 127 3.67 -4.80 8.20
C PHE A 127 3.96 -5.83 9.29
N ASP A 128 3.59 -5.47 10.52
CA ASP A 128 3.74 -6.30 11.70
C ASP A 128 2.33 -6.57 12.29
N PRO A 129 1.82 -7.82 12.18
CA PRO A 129 0.50 -8.17 12.70
C PRO A 129 0.39 -8.06 14.23
N ASP A 130 1.50 -8.08 14.96
CA ASP A 130 1.50 -8.04 16.43
C ASP A 130 1.35 -6.61 16.98
N LYS A 131 1.42 -5.57 16.13
CA LYS A 131 1.23 -4.16 16.53
C LYS A 131 -0.24 -3.78 16.79
N GLY A 132 -1.20 -4.63 16.43
CA GLY A 132 -2.61 -4.48 16.85
C GLY A 132 -3.45 -3.47 16.06
N PHE A 133 -3.02 -3.03 14.88
CA PHE A 133 -3.80 -2.23 13.95
C PHE A 133 -4.05 -2.96 12.63
N LYS A 134 -5.09 -2.58 11.90
CA LYS A 134 -5.43 -3.15 10.58
C LYS A 134 -4.35 -2.83 9.56
N PHE A 135 -4.18 -3.72 8.57
CA PHE A 135 -3.22 -3.48 7.49
C PHE A 135 -3.58 -2.24 6.67
N SER A 136 -4.87 -2.00 6.39
CA SER A 136 -5.34 -0.86 5.60
C SER A 136 -4.91 0.49 6.18
N THR A 137 -4.96 0.64 7.51
CA THR A 137 -4.49 1.84 8.23
C THR A 137 -3.00 2.07 7.98
N TYR A 138 -2.19 1.03 8.13
CA TYR A 138 -0.74 1.10 7.90
C TYR A 138 -0.38 1.37 6.44
N ALA A 139 -1.04 0.66 5.52
CA ALA A 139 -0.80 0.79 4.08
C ALA A 139 -1.16 2.18 3.57
N THR A 140 -2.19 2.82 4.13
CA THR A 140 -2.63 4.16 3.73
C THR A 140 -1.49 5.18 3.84
N TRP A 141 -0.72 5.14 4.92
CA TRP A 141 0.43 6.04 5.08
C TRP A 141 1.49 5.82 4.00
N TRP A 142 1.89 4.57 3.75
CA TRP A 142 2.90 4.23 2.75
C TRP A 142 2.48 4.57 1.33
N ILE A 143 1.20 4.37 1.00
CA ILE A 143 0.62 4.70 -0.31
C ILE A 143 0.65 6.21 -0.52
N ARG A 144 0.19 7.00 0.46
CA ARG A 144 0.21 8.46 0.37
C ARG A 144 1.62 8.99 0.25
N GLN A 145 2.53 8.51 1.10
CA GLN A 145 3.93 8.90 1.09
C GLN A 145 4.59 8.61 -0.25
N ALA A 146 4.27 7.46 -0.89
CA ALA A 146 4.79 7.14 -2.21
C ALA A 146 4.23 8.06 -3.30
N ILE A 147 2.94 8.36 -3.28
CA ILE A 147 2.29 9.26 -4.26
C ILE A 147 2.81 10.70 -4.17
N THR A 148 3.14 11.18 -2.96
CA THR A 148 3.60 12.57 -2.75
C THR A 148 5.10 12.77 -2.91
N ARG A 149 5.86 11.69 -3.09
CA ARG A 149 7.33 11.74 -3.14
C ARG A 149 7.83 12.21 -4.51
#